data_AF-K7ZE80-F1
#
_entry.id   AF-K7ZE80-F1
#
_cell.length_a   1.000
_cell.length_b   1.000
_cell.length_c   1.000
_cell.angle_alpha   90.00
_cell.angle_beta   90.00
_cell.angle_gamma   90.00
#
_symmetry.space_group_name_H-M   'P 1'
#
loop_
_entity.id
_entity.type
_entity.pdbx_description
1 polymer ?
#
loop_
_entity_poly.entity_id
_entity_poly.type
_entity_poly.pdbx_seq_one_letter_code
_entity_poly.pdbx_strand_id
1 'polypeptide(L)'
;NLMTIRFANKILSSTWNREHIASVQITFKEPFGTQGRGGYFDEFGIIRDVMQNHLLQILTLVAMEKPVTLQPDDIRDEKVKVLKCIDPMELKNMVLGQYVADPKGEGEAKEGYLDDPTVANDSNTPTYALGVLHINNERWQDVPFILRCGKALNERKAELRIQYQDVAGDIFEGNAKRNELVIRVQPGEALYLKMMTKSPGITFDIEESEMDLTYAQRYSDSYLPDAYERLILDVFCGSQMHFV
;
A
#
# COMPACT_ATOMS: atom_id res chain seq x y z
N ASN A 1 -3.73 -7.91 10.64
CA ASN A 1 -2.26 -7.98 10.78
C ASN A 1 -1.58 -6.65 11.06
N LEU A 2 -1.82 -5.55 10.32
CA LEU A 2 -1.08 -4.28 10.51
C LEU A 2 -1.03 -3.81 11.98
N MET A 3 -2.17 -3.75 12.67
CA MET A 3 -2.21 -3.37 14.08
C MET A 3 -1.39 -4.31 14.98
N THR A 4 -1.49 -5.63 14.74
CA THR A 4 -0.71 -6.64 15.48
C THR A 4 0.79 -6.45 15.26
N ILE A 5 1.21 -6.29 14.00
CA ILE A 5 2.60 -6.05 13.62
C ILE A 5 3.15 -4.82 14.35
N ARG A 6 2.41 -3.71 14.35
CA ARG A 6 2.84 -2.43 14.94
C ARG A 6 2.83 -2.43 16.47
N PHE A 7 1.76 -2.93 17.08
CA PHE A 7 1.50 -2.69 18.51
C PHE A 7 1.81 -3.88 19.42
N ALA A 8 2.08 -5.06 18.87
CA ALA A 8 2.50 -6.24 19.63
C ALA A 8 4.01 -6.57 19.51
N ASN A 9 4.75 -5.88 18.63
CA ASN A 9 6.17 -6.15 18.41
C ASN A 9 7.04 -4.97 18.81
N LYS A 10 7.85 -5.15 19.87
CA LYS A 10 8.73 -4.09 20.38
C LYS A 10 9.73 -3.62 19.32
N ILE A 11 10.29 -4.56 18.55
CA ILE A 11 11.27 -4.32 17.48
C ILE A 11 10.79 -3.32 16.42
N LEU A 12 9.49 -3.31 16.09
CA LEU A 12 8.92 -2.40 15.10
C LEU A 12 8.40 -1.13 15.75
N SER A 13 7.86 -1.22 16.97
CA SER A 13 7.28 -0.07 17.66
C SER A 13 8.27 1.09 17.88
N SER A 14 9.56 0.81 18.10
CA SER A 14 10.60 1.83 18.30
C SER A 14 11.03 2.54 17.02
N THR A 15 10.94 1.87 15.87
CA THR A 15 11.38 2.40 14.57
C THR A 15 10.23 2.93 13.71
N TRP A 16 8.99 2.93 14.23
CA TRP A 16 7.80 3.35 13.49
C TRP A 16 7.55 4.87 13.55
N ASN A 17 8.53 5.67 13.16
CA ASN A 17 8.46 7.13 13.22
C ASN A 17 9.38 7.77 12.17
N ARG A 18 9.25 9.10 12.00
CA ARG A 18 10.03 9.91 11.06
C ARG A 18 11.55 9.85 11.24
N GLU A 19 12.07 9.52 12.42
CA GLU A 19 13.52 9.43 12.66
C GLU A 19 14.13 8.21 11.96
N HIS A 20 13.30 7.20 11.67
CA HIS A 20 13.73 5.94 11.10
C HIS A 20 13.13 5.69 9.72
N ILE A 21 11.93 6.20 9.44
CA ILE A 21 11.22 5.98 8.18
C ILE A 21 11.48 7.15 7.23
N ALA A 22 11.98 6.84 6.04
CA ALA A 22 12.19 7.81 4.96
C ALA A 22 10.94 7.99 4.09
N SER A 23 10.17 6.93 3.85
CA SER A 23 8.92 7.03 3.09
C SER A 23 7.99 5.83 3.35
N VAL A 24 6.70 6.05 3.11
CA VAL A 24 5.68 5.01 3.11
C VAL A 24 5.05 4.94 1.73
N GLN A 25 5.00 3.76 1.13
CA GLN A 25 4.42 3.54 -0.19
C GLN A 25 3.27 2.53 -0.08
N ILE A 26 2.09 2.91 -0.57
CA ILE A 26 0.91 2.06 -0.60
C ILE A 26 0.53 1.88 -2.07
N THR A 27 0.51 0.64 -2.52
CA THR A 27 0.38 0.26 -3.92
C THR A 27 -0.85 -0.59 -4.12
N PHE A 28 -1.64 -0.30 -5.16
CA PHE A 28 -2.69 -1.17 -5.67
C PHE A 28 -2.58 -1.26 -7.20
N LYS A 29 -2.48 -2.47 -7.75
CA LYS A 29 -2.27 -2.69 -9.18
C LYS A 29 -3.19 -3.80 -9.64
N GLU A 30 -3.83 -3.57 -10.78
CA GLU A 30 -4.60 -4.57 -11.50
C GLU A 30 -4.01 -4.75 -12.90
N PRO A 31 -3.83 -6.00 -13.36
CA PRO A 31 -3.24 -6.26 -14.66
C PRO A 31 -4.25 -6.18 -15.81
N PHE A 32 -5.53 -6.01 -15.51
CA PHE A 32 -6.61 -5.90 -16.47
C PHE A 32 -7.16 -4.46 -16.49
N GLY A 33 -7.74 -4.08 -17.63
CA GLY A 33 -8.39 -2.77 -17.84
C GLY A 33 -9.79 -2.70 -17.23
N THR A 34 -10.71 -2.00 -17.87
CA THR A 34 -12.11 -1.88 -17.42
C THR A 34 -13.03 -3.02 -17.88
N GLN A 35 -12.55 -3.92 -18.75
CA GLN A 35 -13.25 -5.14 -19.17
C GLN A 35 -14.70 -4.86 -19.66
N GLY A 36 -14.87 -3.84 -20.50
CA GLY A 36 -16.18 -3.43 -21.05
C GLY A 36 -17.10 -2.71 -20.05
N ARG A 37 -16.60 -2.36 -18.86
CA ARG A 37 -17.30 -1.57 -17.84
C ARG A 37 -16.75 -0.15 -17.73
N GLY A 38 -16.09 0.34 -18.79
CA GLY A 38 -15.44 1.64 -18.81
C GLY A 38 -16.38 2.79 -18.53
N GLY A 39 -17.62 2.76 -19.06
CA GLY A 39 -18.62 3.82 -18.85
C GLY A 39 -19.03 4.01 -17.39
N TYR A 40 -19.16 2.92 -16.62
CA TYR A 40 -19.41 3.04 -15.17
C TYR A 40 -18.18 3.60 -14.44
N PHE A 41 -16.98 3.14 -14.81
CA PHE A 41 -15.74 3.63 -14.21
C PHE A 41 -15.49 5.11 -14.54
N ASP A 42 -15.95 5.58 -15.70
CA ASP A 42 -15.77 6.96 -16.21
C ASP A 42 -16.42 8.02 -15.30
N GLU A 43 -17.51 7.67 -14.62
CA GLU A 43 -18.20 8.58 -13.69
C GLU A 43 -17.38 8.88 -12.41
N PHE A 44 -16.45 8.00 -12.04
CA PHE A 44 -15.77 8.05 -10.75
C PHE A 44 -14.24 8.13 -10.84
N GLY A 45 -13.62 7.37 -11.73
CA GLY A 45 -12.17 7.27 -11.91
C GLY A 45 -11.42 6.61 -10.75
N ILE A 46 -10.12 6.36 -10.95
CA ILE A 46 -9.31 5.53 -10.05
C ILE A 46 -9.17 6.09 -8.62
N ILE A 47 -9.25 7.42 -8.48
CA ILE A 47 -9.11 8.08 -7.18
C ILE A 47 -10.29 7.72 -6.28
N ARG A 48 -11.52 7.75 -6.81
CA ARG A 48 -12.74 7.42 -6.06
C ARG A 48 -12.92 5.91 -5.94
N ASP A 49 -12.53 5.15 -6.97
CA ASP A 49 -12.65 3.70 -6.99
C ASP A 49 -11.75 3.03 -5.93
N VAL A 50 -10.49 3.50 -5.78
CA VAL A 50 -9.47 2.79 -4.98
C VAL A 50 -8.69 3.67 -4.01
N MET A 51 -8.30 4.89 -4.40
CA MET A 51 -7.38 5.70 -3.59
C MET A 51 -8.06 6.24 -2.32
N GLN A 52 -9.26 6.81 -2.47
CA GLN A 52 -10.01 7.47 -1.39
C GLN A 52 -10.51 6.49 -0.33
N ASN A 53 -10.78 5.24 -0.71
CA ASN A 53 -11.28 4.19 0.17
C ASN A 53 -10.14 3.26 0.62
N HIS A 54 -9.74 2.27 -0.19
CA HIS A 54 -8.83 1.20 0.17
C HIS A 54 -7.45 1.70 0.58
N LEU A 55 -6.82 2.56 -0.23
CA LEU A 55 -5.47 3.04 0.08
C LEU A 55 -5.46 3.95 1.31
N LEU A 56 -6.46 4.81 1.45
CA LEU A 56 -6.58 5.70 2.60
C LEU A 56 -6.87 4.91 3.90
N GLN A 57 -7.64 3.83 3.84
CA GLN A 57 -7.84 2.94 4.98
C GLN A 57 -6.52 2.28 5.42
N ILE A 58 -5.71 1.76 4.48
CA ILE A 58 -4.37 1.24 4.79
C ILE A 58 -3.50 2.34 5.39
N LEU A 59 -3.49 3.55 4.81
CA LEU A 59 -2.75 4.69 5.33
C LEU A 59 -3.08 4.96 6.79
N THR A 60 -4.38 5.04 7.15
CA THR A 60 -4.77 5.30 8.54
C THR A 60 -4.29 4.22 9.50
N LEU A 61 -4.36 2.94 9.11
CA LEU A 61 -3.85 1.83 9.93
C LEU A 61 -2.33 1.84 10.10
N VAL A 62 -1.60 2.35 9.11
CA VAL A 62 -0.14 2.51 9.17
C VAL A 62 0.26 3.70 10.02
N ALA A 63 -0.50 4.79 9.94
CA ALA A 63 -0.14 6.06 10.54
C ALA A 63 -0.70 6.32 11.94
N MET A 64 -1.81 5.66 12.32
CA MET A 64 -2.51 5.89 13.59
C MET A 64 -1.59 5.68 14.80
N GLU A 65 -1.84 6.39 15.91
CA GLU A 65 -1.18 6.07 17.17
C GLU A 65 -1.70 4.75 17.74
N LYS A 66 -1.05 4.25 18.80
CA LYS A 66 -1.55 3.08 19.51
C LYS A 66 -2.88 3.45 20.18
N PRO A 67 -3.99 2.78 19.85
CA PRO A 67 -5.28 3.04 20.47
C PRO A 67 -5.25 2.64 21.95
N VAL A 68 -6.13 3.23 22.75
CA VAL A 68 -6.23 2.96 24.20
C VAL A 68 -6.55 1.48 24.43
N THR A 69 -7.49 0.94 23.67
CA THR A 69 -7.84 -0.49 23.69
C THR A 69 -8.07 -1.02 22.27
N LEU A 70 -8.50 -2.29 22.17
CA LEU A 70 -8.96 -2.89 20.92
C LEU A 70 -10.47 -2.70 20.69
N GLN A 71 -11.13 -1.80 21.44
CA GLN A 71 -12.52 -1.46 21.16
C GLN A 71 -12.62 -0.74 19.80
N PRO A 72 -13.70 -0.97 19.02
CA PRO A 72 -13.86 -0.37 17.71
C PRO A 72 -13.73 1.15 17.69
N ASP A 73 -14.31 1.85 18.68
CA ASP A 73 -14.27 3.31 18.77
C ASP A 73 -12.86 3.85 19.01
N ASP A 74 -12.11 3.27 19.96
CA ASP A 74 -10.73 3.68 20.23
C ASP A 74 -9.83 3.56 18.98
N ILE A 75 -10.08 2.55 18.14
CA ILE A 75 -9.36 2.37 16.87
C ILE A 75 -9.81 3.42 15.84
N ARG A 76 -11.11 3.65 15.71
CA ARG A 76 -11.66 4.66 14.79
C ARG A 76 -11.18 6.06 15.13
N ASP A 77 -11.15 6.41 16.42
CA ASP A 77 -10.68 7.71 16.88
C ASP A 77 -9.25 7.99 16.42
N GLU A 78 -8.35 7.03 16.55
CA GLU A 78 -6.96 7.18 16.10
C GLU A 78 -6.83 7.20 14.55
N LYS A 79 -7.69 6.49 13.81
CA LYS A 79 -7.76 6.61 12.35
C LYS A 79 -8.24 8.00 11.91
N VAL A 80 -9.29 8.52 12.55
CA VAL A 80 -9.85 9.85 12.26
C VAL A 80 -8.86 10.95 12.63
N LYS A 81 -8.12 10.80 13.74
CA LYS A 81 -7.07 11.73 14.16
C LYS A 81 -5.98 11.86 13.10
N VAL A 82 -5.57 10.77 12.45
CA VAL A 82 -4.64 10.82 11.32
C VAL A 82 -5.22 11.64 10.17
N LEU A 83 -6.46 11.38 9.76
CA LEU A 83 -7.08 12.08 8.63
C LEU A 83 -7.20 13.59 8.87
N LYS A 84 -7.45 14.00 10.12
CA LYS A 84 -7.48 15.42 10.53
C LYS A 84 -6.12 16.11 10.41
N CYS A 85 -5.03 15.35 10.34
CA CYS A 85 -3.67 15.87 10.16
C CYS A 85 -3.23 15.87 8.68
N ILE A 86 -4.09 15.52 7.73
CA ILE A 86 -3.74 15.48 6.31
C ILE A 86 -4.39 16.66 5.61
N ASP A 87 -3.58 17.49 4.98
CA ASP A 87 -4.08 18.57 4.13
C ASP A 87 -4.71 18.00 2.84
N PRO A 88 -5.73 18.69 2.27
CA PRO A 88 -6.29 18.30 0.98
C PRO A 88 -5.21 18.16 -0.10
N MET A 89 -5.31 17.09 -0.89
CA MET A 89 -4.34 16.82 -1.96
C MET A 89 -4.49 17.83 -3.10
N GLU A 90 -3.36 18.43 -3.51
CA GLU A 90 -3.29 19.32 -4.68
C GLU A 90 -2.78 18.57 -5.91
N LEU A 91 -3.25 18.96 -7.11
CA LEU A 91 -2.83 18.35 -8.39
C LEU A 91 -1.31 18.39 -8.62
N LYS A 92 -0.60 19.39 -8.08
CA LYS A 92 0.87 19.49 -8.19
C LYS A 92 1.62 18.34 -7.52
N ASN A 93 0.98 17.66 -6.56
CA ASN A 93 1.50 16.50 -5.84
C ASN A 93 0.99 15.18 -6.42
N MET A 94 0.42 15.22 -7.63
CA MET A 94 -0.18 14.06 -8.29
C MET A 94 0.40 13.84 -9.67
N VAL A 95 0.44 12.57 -10.06
CA VAL A 95 0.62 12.12 -11.44
C VAL A 95 -0.59 11.29 -11.80
N LEU A 96 -1.29 11.69 -12.86
CA LEU A 96 -2.44 10.99 -13.40
C LEU A 96 -2.06 10.33 -14.72
N GLY A 97 -2.63 9.16 -14.99
CA GLY A 97 -2.44 8.44 -16.23
C GLY A 97 -3.73 7.80 -16.71
N GLN A 98 -3.80 7.57 -18.01
CA GLN A 98 -4.86 6.83 -18.68
C GLN A 98 -4.19 5.78 -19.58
N TYR A 99 -4.57 4.51 -19.48
CA TYR A 99 -3.92 3.45 -20.25
C TYR A 99 -4.34 3.49 -21.72
N VAL A 100 -3.41 3.13 -22.59
CA VAL A 100 -3.60 3.04 -24.04
C VAL A 100 -3.28 1.62 -24.50
N ALA A 101 -3.74 1.28 -25.70
CA ALA A 101 -3.46 -0.02 -26.32
C ALA A 101 -1.95 -0.31 -26.37
N ASP A 102 -1.58 -1.55 -26.06
CA ASP A 102 -0.27 -2.10 -26.40
C ASP A 102 -0.33 -2.75 -27.79
N PRO A 103 0.30 -2.16 -28.83
CA PRO A 103 0.27 -2.72 -30.18
C PRO A 103 0.90 -4.12 -30.28
N LYS A 104 1.75 -4.49 -29.33
CA LYS A 104 2.42 -5.79 -29.24
C LYS A 104 1.72 -6.76 -28.29
N GLY A 105 0.70 -6.29 -27.55
CA GLY A 105 -0.06 -7.08 -26.61
C GLY A 105 -0.97 -8.09 -27.31
N GLU A 106 -1.66 -8.91 -26.52
CA GLU A 106 -2.67 -9.88 -26.99
C GLU A 106 -3.98 -9.69 -26.21
N GLY A 107 -5.12 -10.04 -26.82
CA GLY A 107 -6.44 -9.90 -26.19
C GLY A 107 -6.75 -8.46 -25.78
N GLU A 108 -7.27 -8.29 -24.56
CA GLU A 108 -7.65 -6.98 -23.99
C GLU A 108 -6.49 -5.98 -23.93
N ALA A 109 -5.22 -6.43 -23.93
CA ALA A 109 -4.08 -5.52 -23.92
C ALA A 109 -3.95 -4.67 -25.20
N LYS A 110 -4.61 -5.08 -26.30
CA LYS A 110 -4.66 -4.30 -27.55
C LYS A 110 -5.69 -3.18 -27.53
N GLU A 111 -6.46 -3.05 -26.45
CA GLU A 111 -7.50 -2.03 -26.31
C GLU A 111 -7.07 -1.02 -25.24
N GLY A 112 -7.07 0.26 -25.60
CA GLY A 112 -6.91 1.38 -24.69
C GLY A 112 -8.22 1.71 -23.97
N TYR A 113 -8.14 2.63 -23.01
CA TYR A 113 -9.34 3.02 -22.25
C TYR A 113 -10.42 3.65 -23.14
N LEU A 114 -10.01 4.48 -24.12
CA LEU A 114 -10.89 5.13 -25.07
C LEU A 114 -11.37 4.21 -26.21
N ASP A 115 -10.82 2.99 -26.31
CA ASP A 115 -11.29 1.99 -27.27
C ASP A 115 -12.53 1.22 -26.73
N ASP A 116 -12.81 1.34 -25.42
CA ASP A 116 -14.04 0.81 -24.82
C ASP A 116 -15.25 1.62 -25.33
N PRO A 117 -16.21 1.01 -26.04
CA PRO A 117 -17.34 1.72 -26.66
C PRO A 117 -18.30 2.34 -25.63
N THR A 118 -18.16 2.00 -24.35
CA THR A 118 -18.94 2.59 -23.26
C THR A 118 -18.33 3.87 -22.69
N VAL A 119 -17.11 4.24 -23.10
CA VAL A 119 -16.38 5.42 -22.64
C VAL A 119 -16.51 6.55 -23.67
N ALA A 120 -16.62 7.79 -23.20
CA ALA A 120 -16.62 8.95 -24.07
C ALA A 120 -15.24 9.14 -24.75
N ASN A 121 -15.22 9.39 -26.06
CA ASN A 121 -13.97 9.55 -26.83
C ASN A 121 -13.06 10.69 -26.35
N ASP A 122 -13.60 11.66 -25.63
CA ASP A 122 -12.90 12.80 -25.03
C ASP A 122 -12.71 12.66 -23.51
N SER A 123 -12.94 11.47 -22.95
CA SER A 123 -12.78 11.20 -21.52
C SER A 123 -11.35 11.48 -21.06
N ASN A 124 -11.25 12.26 -19.98
CA ASN A 124 -10.01 12.52 -19.26
C ASN A 124 -9.93 11.73 -17.94
N THR A 125 -10.76 10.70 -17.77
CA THR A 125 -10.81 9.93 -16.52
C THR A 125 -9.50 9.19 -16.28
N PRO A 126 -8.87 9.38 -15.11
CA PRO A 126 -7.62 8.70 -14.79
C PRO A 126 -7.87 7.23 -14.45
N THR A 127 -7.17 6.34 -15.14
CA THR A 127 -7.09 4.90 -14.83
C THR A 127 -5.86 4.56 -13.98
N TYR A 128 -4.96 5.53 -13.79
CA TYR A 128 -3.81 5.49 -12.91
C TYR A 128 -3.69 6.80 -12.14
N ALA A 129 -3.33 6.71 -10.86
CA ALA A 129 -3.00 7.87 -10.04
C ALA A 129 -1.85 7.53 -9.09
N LEU A 130 -0.88 8.44 -9.00
CA LEU A 130 0.10 8.51 -7.93
C LEU A 130 -0.10 9.85 -7.22
N GLY A 131 -0.28 9.83 -5.91
CA GLY A 131 -0.40 11.02 -5.08
C GLY A 131 0.54 10.95 -3.89
N VAL A 132 1.11 12.10 -3.50
CA VAL A 132 1.93 12.20 -2.28
C VAL A 132 1.18 12.99 -1.22
N LEU A 133 1.01 12.37 -0.06
CA LEU A 133 0.41 12.97 1.14
C LEU A 133 1.48 13.18 2.21
N HIS A 134 1.25 14.16 3.07
CA HIS A 134 2.00 14.37 4.30
C HIS A 134 1.02 14.40 5.47
N ILE A 135 1.45 13.84 6.60
CA ILE A 135 0.65 13.79 7.83
C ILE A 135 1.30 14.77 8.81
N ASN A 136 0.62 15.89 9.05
CA ASN A 136 1.08 17.01 9.85
C ASN A 136 0.95 16.70 11.36
N ASN A 137 1.78 15.79 11.85
CA ASN A 137 1.91 15.48 13.27
C ASN A 137 3.36 15.11 13.64
N GLU A 138 3.63 14.98 14.93
CA GLU A 138 4.98 14.69 15.46
C GLU A 138 5.60 13.42 14.87
N ARG A 139 4.83 12.34 14.72
CA ARG A 139 5.34 11.04 14.28
C ARG A 139 5.77 11.05 12.81
N TRP A 140 5.05 11.77 11.96
CA TRP A 140 5.13 11.65 10.49
C TRP A 140 5.54 12.93 9.77
N GLN A 141 5.87 13.99 10.50
CA GLN A 141 6.36 15.23 9.90
C GLN A 141 7.50 14.93 8.90
N ASP A 142 7.38 15.50 7.70
CA ASP A 142 8.30 15.37 6.57
C ASP A 142 8.42 13.96 5.95
N VAL A 143 7.64 12.98 6.40
CA VAL A 143 7.59 11.64 5.80
C VAL A 143 6.54 11.61 4.68
N PRO A 144 6.94 11.40 3.41
CA PRO A 144 5.99 11.28 2.31
C PRO A 144 5.25 9.93 2.36
N PHE A 145 3.93 10.01 2.29
CA PHE A 145 3.03 8.88 2.05
C PHE A 145 2.64 8.86 0.58
N ILE A 146 3.22 7.94 -0.17
CA ILE A 146 3.03 7.77 -1.60
C ILE A 146 1.92 6.75 -1.83
N LEU A 147 0.78 7.21 -2.31
CA LEU A 147 -0.35 6.37 -2.73
C LEU A 147 -0.27 6.18 -4.24
N ARG A 148 -0.20 4.94 -4.72
CA ARG A 148 -0.26 4.65 -6.16
C ARG A 148 -1.28 3.55 -6.46
N CYS A 149 -2.17 3.82 -7.40
CA CYS A 149 -3.11 2.84 -7.89
C CYS A 149 -3.31 2.92 -9.41
N GLY A 150 -3.65 1.79 -10.02
CA GLY A 150 -4.09 1.80 -11.41
C GLY A 150 -4.50 0.44 -11.97
N LYS A 151 -5.18 0.51 -13.11
CA LYS A 151 -5.62 -0.62 -13.96
C LYS A 151 -4.70 -0.77 -15.17
N ALA A 152 -4.77 -1.93 -15.84
CA ALA A 152 -3.93 -2.29 -16.98
C ALA A 152 -2.41 -2.14 -16.71
N LEU A 153 -1.97 -2.56 -15.53
CA LEU A 153 -0.57 -2.55 -15.12
C LEU A 153 0.10 -3.91 -15.33
N ASN A 154 1.39 -4.03 -15.05
CA ASN A 154 2.15 -5.25 -15.33
C ASN A 154 1.86 -6.45 -14.41
N GLU A 155 1.13 -6.27 -13.31
CA GLU A 155 0.83 -7.34 -12.33
C GLU A 155 -0.36 -6.99 -11.45
N ARG A 156 -0.99 -8.01 -10.84
CA ARG A 156 -1.92 -7.82 -9.71
C ARG A 156 -1.11 -7.67 -8.43
N LYS A 157 -1.26 -6.57 -7.70
CA LYS A 157 -0.55 -6.37 -6.43
C LYS A 157 -1.21 -5.33 -5.53
N ALA A 158 -1.51 -5.69 -4.29
CA ALA A 158 -1.76 -4.74 -3.21
C ALA A 158 -0.67 -4.89 -2.14
N GLU A 159 0.06 -3.82 -1.86
CA GLU A 159 1.27 -3.87 -1.04
C GLU A 159 1.48 -2.56 -0.27
N LEU A 160 1.90 -2.68 0.98
CA LEU A 160 2.48 -1.60 1.76
C LEU A 160 3.99 -1.81 1.85
N ARG A 161 4.76 -0.76 1.58
CA ARG A 161 6.21 -0.73 1.74
C ARG A 161 6.61 0.45 2.63
N ILE A 162 7.39 0.17 3.65
CA ILE A 162 7.95 1.17 4.55
C ILE A 162 9.45 1.15 4.32
N GLN A 163 9.98 2.22 3.75
CA GLN A 163 11.40 2.36 3.48
C GLN A 163 12.04 3.16 4.61
N TYR A 164 13.07 2.59 5.22
CA TYR A 164 13.82 3.21 6.30
C TYR A 164 14.84 4.22 5.77
N GLN A 165 15.34 5.08 6.65
CA GLN A 165 16.46 5.99 6.36
C GLN A 165 17.77 5.22 6.15
N ASP A 166 18.74 5.90 5.55
CA ASP A 166 20.10 5.39 5.44
C ASP A 166 20.73 5.27 6.84
N VAL A 167 21.61 4.29 7.01
CA VAL A 167 22.37 4.15 8.27
C VAL A 167 23.34 5.33 8.39
N ALA A 168 23.28 6.04 9.52
CA ALA A 168 24.19 7.15 9.79
C ALA A 168 25.62 6.65 10.03
N GLY A 169 26.61 7.40 9.53
CA GLY A 169 28.03 7.06 9.71
C GLY A 169 28.44 5.80 8.94
N ASP A 170 28.08 5.74 7.65
CA ASP A 170 28.33 4.59 6.80
C ASP A 170 29.82 4.19 6.75
N ILE A 171 30.09 2.93 7.07
CA ILE A 171 31.40 2.29 7.03
C ILE A 171 31.54 1.32 5.85
N PHE A 172 30.51 1.20 5.01
CA PHE A 172 30.43 0.29 3.87
C PHE A 172 30.55 1.02 2.52
N GLU A 173 31.13 2.22 2.51
CA GLU A 173 31.49 2.96 1.28
C GLU A 173 30.32 3.23 0.31
N GLY A 174 29.11 3.44 0.83
CA GLY A 174 27.90 3.68 0.06
C GLY A 174 27.22 2.42 -0.48
N ASN A 175 27.73 1.23 -0.14
CA ASN A 175 27.17 -0.03 -0.62
C ASN A 175 25.91 -0.43 0.15
N ALA A 176 25.70 0.10 1.36
CA ALA A 176 24.50 -0.17 2.15
C ALA A 176 23.25 0.40 1.45
N LYS A 177 22.17 -0.39 1.42
CA LYS A 177 20.86 0.03 0.91
C LYS A 177 19.89 0.22 2.07
N ARG A 178 18.91 1.12 1.85
CA ARG A 178 17.82 1.35 2.80
C ARG A 178 17.06 0.06 3.06
N ASN A 179 16.81 -0.20 4.33
CA ASN A 179 15.98 -1.35 4.69
C ASN A 179 14.52 -1.09 4.30
N GLU A 180 13.77 -2.15 4.04
CA GLU A 180 12.37 -2.03 3.66
C GLU A 180 11.53 -3.10 4.34
N LEU A 181 10.52 -2.67 5.10
CA LEU A 181 9.48 -3.58 5.57
C LEU A 181 8.36 -3.62 4.55
N VAL A 182 8.05 -4.81 4.05
CA VAL A 182 7.03 -5.01 3.01
C VAL A 182 5.93 -5.92 3.53
N ILE A 183 4.70 -5.47 3.33
CA ILE A 183 3.48 -6.19 3.66
C ILE A 183 2.69 -6.33 2.37
N ARG A 184 2.77 -7.51 1.76
CA ARG A 184 2.01 -7.84 0.56
C ARG A 184 0.65 -8.39 0.97
N VAL A 185 -0.39 -7.63 0.67
CA VAL A 185 -1.78 -7.97 1.00
C VAL A 185 -2.32 -9.00 0.01
N GLN A 186 -2.02 -8.85 -1.28
CA GLN A 186 -2.39 -9.82 -2.31
C GLN A 186 -1.59 -9.57 -3.61
N PRO A 187 -1.41 -10.57 -4.48
CA PRO A 187 -1.57 -12.00 -4.22
C PRO A 187 -0.40 -12.54 -3.37
N GLY A 188 -0.58 -13.72 -2.78
CA GLY A 188 0.47 -14.39 -2.02
C GLY A 188 0.88 -13.60 -0.78
N GLU A 189 -0.02 -13.56 0.19
CA GLU A 189 0.09 -12.84 1.46
C GLU A 189 1.47 -13.09 2.08
N ALA A 190 2.22 -12.01 2.29
CA ALA A 190 3.57 -12.10 2.82
C ALA A 190 3.97 -10.86 3.62
N LEU A 191 4.90 -11.08 4.55
CA LEU A 191 5.58 -10.06 5.33
C LEU A 191 7.08 -10.33 5.21
N TYR A 192 7.85 -9.37 4.72
CA TYR A 192 9.30 -9.53 4.67
C TYR A 192 10.05 -8.23 4.97
N LEU A 193 11.24 -8.36 5.56
CA LEU A 193 12.14 -7.25 5.85
C LEU A 193 13.38 -7.38 4.97
N LYS A 194 13.55 -6.45 4.03
CA LYS A 194 14.76 -6.30 3.24
C LYS A 194 15.84 -5.62 4.07
N MET A 195 17.02 -6.23 4.13
CA MET A 195 18.15 -5.77 4.94
C MET A 195 19.48 -6.13 4.31
N MET A 196 20.56 -5.53 4.82
CA MET A 196 21.91 -5.88 4.38
C MET A 196 22.44 -7.07 5.20
N THR A 197 23.06 -8.02 4.52
CA THR A 197 23.81 -9.13 5.14
C THR A 197 25.20 -9.22 4.52
N LYS A 198 26.12 -9.91 5.19
CA LYS A 198 27.39 -10.29 4.58
C LYS A 198 27.11 -11.28 3.45
N SER A 199 27.70 -11.05 2.27
CA SER A 199 27.65 -12.01 1.16
C SER A 199 28.17 -13.38 1.62
N PRO A 200 27.43 -14.48 1.34
CA PRO A 200 27.89 -15.83 1.63
C PRO A 200 29.23 -16.11 0.95
N GLY A 201 30.25 -16.40 1.75
CA GLY A 201 31.59 -16.67 1.25
C GLY A 201 32.70 -16.11 2.13
N ILE A 202 33.88 -16.00 1.53
CA ILE A 202 35.12 -15.61 2.21
C ILE A 202 35.29 -14.08 2.24
N THR A 203 34.72 -13.35 1.28
CA THR A 203 34.81 -11.89 1.22
C THR A 203 33.93 -11.24 2.30
N PHE A 204 34.21 -9.97 2.59
CA PHE A 204 33.46 -9.15 3.56
C PHE A 204 32.45 -8.21 2.88
N ASP A 205 32.12 -8.48 1.62
CA ASP A 205 31.15 -7.69 0.87
C ASP A 205 29.77 -7.82 1.51
N ILE A 206 28.96 -6.77 1.36
CA ILE A 206 27.56 -6.76 1.81
C ILE A 206 26.63 -6.87 0.61
N GLU A 207 25.51 -7.55 0.81
CA GLU A 207 24.44 -7.69 -0.17
C GLU A 207 23.07 -7.53 0.47
N GLU A 208 22.08 -7.18 -0.34
CA GLU A 208 20.68 -7.12 0.10
C GLU A 208 20.10 -8.54 0.17
N SER A 209 19.44 -8.86 1.27
CA SER A 209 18.70 -10.10 1.50
C SER A 209 17.44 -9.80 2.32
N GLU A 210 16.68 -10.84 2.68
CA GLU A 210 15.39 -10.68 3.34
C GLU A 210 15.13 -11.71 4.44
N MET A 211 14.44 -11.27 5.49
CA MET A 211 13.73 -12.15 6.41
C MET A 211 12.28 -12.26 5.96
N ASP A 212 11.86 -13.46 5.52
CA ASP A 212 10.56 -13.68 4.89
C ASP A 212 9.57 -14.49 5.75
N LEU A 213 8.31 -14.07 5.69
CA LEU A 213 7.14 -14.82 6.13
C LEU A 213 6.11 -14.84 5.00
N THR A 214 6.18 -15.87 4.15
CA THR A 214 5.16 -16.18 3.14
C THR A 214 4.09 -17.11 3.72
N TYR A 215 2.83 -16.66 3.72
CA TYR A 215 1.73 -17.37 4.40
C TYR A 215 1.47 -18.75 3.80
N ALA A 216 1.43 -18.86 2.48
CA ALA A 216 1.18 -20.13 1.79
C ALA A 216 2.23 -21.21 2.11
N GLN A 217 3.47 -20.80 2.42
CA GLN A 217 4.54 -21.73 2.80
C GLN A 217 4.51 -22.03 4.30
N ARG A 218 4.31 -21.01 5.14
CA ARG A 218 4.40 -21.15 6.60
C ARG A 218 3.14 -21.73 7.25
N TYR A 219 1.99 -21.52 6.62
CA TYR A 219 0.64 -21.86 7.09
C TYR A 219 -0.15 -22.58 5.99
N SER A 220 0.49 -23.54 5.31
CA SER A 220 -0.09 -24.26 4.16
C SER A 220 -1.47 -24.89 4.43
N ASP A 221 -1.73 -25.29 5.67
CA ASP A 221 -2.98 -25.95 6.07
C ASP A 221 -4.02 -24.98 6.63
N SER A 222 -3.71 -23.68 6.65
CA SER A 222 -4.60 -22.65 7.20
C SER A 222 -5.49 -22.07 6.11
N TYR A 223 -6.78 -22.01 6.40
CA TYR A 223 -7.74 -21.30 5.57
C TYR A 223 -7.68 -19.80 5.83
N LEU A 224 -7.51 -19.02 4.77
CA LEU A 224 -7.65 -17.57 4.79
C LEU A 224 -9.05 -17.23 4.28
N PRO A 225 -9.97 -16.75 5.14
CA PRO A 225 -11.32 -16.40 4.72
C PRO A 225 -11.29 -15.18 3.78
N ASP A 226 -12.25 -15.12 2.86
CA ASP A 226 -12.43 -13.93 2.03
C ASP A 226 -12.81 -12.71 2.88
N ALA A 227 -12.53 -11.51 2.36
CA ALA A 227 -12.86 -10.26 3.03
C ALA A 227 -14.36 -10.19 3.40
N TYR A 228 -15.27 -10.63 2.53
CA TYR A 228 -16.70 -10.58 2.81
C TYR A 228 -17.14 -11.58 3.87
N GLU A 229 -16.55 -12.78 3.93
CA GLU A 229 -16.83 -13.76 4.98
C GLU A 229 -16.50 -13.19 6.36
N ARG A 230 -15.35 -12.52 6.47
CA ARG A 230 -14.93 -11.87 7.71
C ARG A 230 -15.84 -10.70 8.08
N LEU A 231 -16.15 -9.82 7.14
CA LEU A 231 -16.95 -8.63 7.40
C LEU A 231 -18.38 -8.98 7.78
N ILE A 232 -19.02 -9.94 7.10
CA ILE A 232 -20.36 -10.41 7.46
C ILE A 232 -20.37 -10.99 8.87
N LEU A 233 -19.38 -11.81 9.22
CA LEU A 233 -19.26 -12.36 10.57
C LEU A 233 -19.10 -11.25 11.62
N ASP A 234 -18.29 -10.23 11.35
CA ASP A 234 -18.10 -9.10 12.25
C ASP A 234 -19.42 -8.36 12.54
N VAL A 235 -20.33 -8.23 11.56
CA VAL A 235 -21.69 -7.69 11.77
C VAL A 235 -22.49 -8.55 12.74
N PHE A 236 -22.50 -9.87 12.55
CA PHE A 236 -23.19 -10.80 13.47
C PHE A 236 -22.60 -10.76 14.88
N CYS A 237 -21.31 -10.50 15.02
CA CYS A 237 -20.64 -10.34 16.30
C CYS A 237 -20.76 -8.92 16.90
N GLY A 238 -21.43 -7.97 16.22
CA GLY A 238 -21.54 -6.58 16.68
C GLY A 238 -20.23 -5.80 16.67
N SER A 239 -19.23 -6.25 15.91
CA SER A 239 -17.91 -5.59 15.80
C SER A 239 -17.89 -4.60 14.64
N GLN A 240 -17.64 -3.33 14.95
CA GLN A 240 -17.49 -2.26 13.95
C GLN A 240 -16.03 -1.96 13.60
N MET A 241 -15.07 -2.75 14.09
CA MET A 241 -13.63 -2.45 13.97
C MET A 241 -13.14 -2.28 12.52
N HIS A 242 -13.69 -3.07 11.60
CA HIS A 242 -13.28 -3.10 10.19
C HIS A 242 -14.20 -2.30 9.26
N PHE A 243 -15.16 -1.57 9.82
CA PHE A 243 -16.10 -0.74 9.06
C PHE A 243 -15.65 0.72 9.10
N VAL A 244 -16.05 1.46 8.06
CA VAL A 244 -15.91 2.92 8.01
C VAL A 244 -16.93 3.54 8.94
#